data_AF-A0A836P2G4-F1
#
_entry.id   AF-A0A836P2G4-F1
#
_cell.length_a   1.000
_cell.length_b   1.000
_cell.length_c   1.000
_cell.angle_alpha   90.00
_cell.angle_beta   90.00
_cell.angle_gamma   90.00
#
_symmetry.space_group_name_H-M   'P 1'
#
loop_
_entity.id
_entity.type
_entity.pdbx_description
1 polymer ?
#
loop_
_entity_poly.entity_id
_entity_poly.type
_entity_poly.pdbx_seq_one_letter_code
_entity_poly.pdbx_strand_id
1 'polypeptide(L)'
;MTPSAPSIAPRSRQASNSASPSLFDNAMQQRACRERQHEQAAQIARGAVSAAGLSGRAGCVAGTPLQIEAMLRTAAARGDVDAQRYLLAQRAADLMQRAVAAAPTRTQPTLSPDAEREVAVIVSELEALALAGHRDAIDTLAQVVESPLLHAPDPVYAAAWRLAARQPPGRALEATAPLQAEDEVLDALAQQQQQQARTLAVELFDDCCRHLRQRRNDSDAAANQSAYLSSQQGR
;
A
#
# COMPACT_ATOMS: atom_id res chain seq x y z
N MET A 1 36.75 -5.84 58.84
CA MET A 1 37.17 -6.34 57.51
C MET A 1 36.02 -7.17 56.96
N THR A 2 35.20 -6.55 56.12
CA THR A 2 33.98 -7.13 55.53
C THR A 2 34.19 -7.29 54.03
N PRO A 3 34.04 -8.48 53.42
CA PRO A 3 34.15 -8.62 51.98
C PRO A 3 32.81 -8.24 51.31
N SER A 4 32.93 -7.33 50.33
CA SER A 4 31.87 -6.77 49.52
C SER A 4 31.15 -7.82 48.67
N ALA A 5 29.82 -7.78 48.67
CA ALA A 5 28.97 -8.52 47.74
C ALA A 5 28.99 -7.85 46.34
N PRO A 6 29.02 -8.61 45.24
CA PRO A 6 28.87 -8.04 43.90
C PRO A 6 27.40 -7.71 43.62
N SER A 7 27.12 -6.42 43.39
CA SER A 7 25.85 -5.94 42.85
C SER A 7 25.62 -6.49 41.45
N ILE A 8 24.76 -7.50 41.33
CA ILE A 8 24.21 -7.93 40.04
C ILE A 8 23.20 -6.87 39.60
N ALA A 9 23.62 -6.00 38.70
CA ALA A 9 22.71 -5.09 38.00
C ALA A 9 21.65 -5.93 37.26
N PRO A 10 20.34 -5.60 37.39
CA PRO A 10 19.34 -6.27 36.59
C PRO A 10 19.61 -5.93 35.13
N ARG A 11 19.93 -6.96 34.32
CA ARG A 11 19.85 -6.89 32.87
C ARG A 11 18.45 -6.43 32.54
N SER A 12 18.32 -5.16 32.16
CA SER A 12 17.18 -4.64 31.42
C SER A 12 16.99 -5.54 30.22
N ARG A 13 16.09 -6.53 30.34
CA ARG A 13 15.52 -7.19 29.17
C ARG A 13 14.81 -6.06 28.45
N GLN A 14 15.50 -5.49 27.46
CA GLN A 14 14.83 -4.76 26.38
C GLN A 14 13.69 -5.68 25.96
N ALA A 15 12.47 -5.26 26.26
CA ALA A 15 11.28 -5.82 25.70
C ALA A 15 11.34 -5.51 24.21
N SER A 16 12.04 -6.36 23.47
CA SER A 16 11.94 -6.44 22.04
C SER A 16 10.49 -6.84 21.77
N ASN A 17 9.65 -5.86 21.48
CA ASN A 17 8.46 -6.08 20.66
C ASN A 17 8.92 -6.46 19.25
N SER A 18 9.67 -7.56 19.12
CA SER A 18 9.98 -8.21 17.86
C SER A 18 8.76 -9.03 17.49
N ALA A 19 7.70 -8.35 17.07
CA ALA A 19 6.70 -8.97 16.22
C ALA A 19 7.50 -9.63 15.07
N SER A 20 7.41 -10.95 14.95
CA SER A 20 8.08 -11.64 13.86
C SER A 20 7.59 -11.01 12.56
N PRO A 21 8.49 -10.66 11.61
CA PRO A 21 8.09 -9.98 10.38
C PRO A 21 6.99 -10.79 9.69
N SER A 22 5.95 -10.10 9.22
CA SER A 22 4.84 -10.75 8.53
C SER A 22 5.35 -11.49 7.30
N LEU A 23 4.56 -12.42 6.78
CA LEU A 23 4.93 -13.13 5.57
C LEU A 23 5.04 -12.16 4.37
N PHE A 24 4.21 -11.12 4.36
CA PHE A 24 4.32 -9.97 3.46
C PHE A 24 5.65 -9.21 3.63
N ASP A 25 6.04 -8.83 4.86
CA ASP A 25 7.29 -8.11 5.12
C ASP A 25 8.51 -8.89 4.64
N ASN A 26 8.53 -10.20 4.90
CA ASN A 26 9.60 -11.07 4.42
C ASN A 26 9.64 -11.10 2.88
N ALA A 27 8.49 -11.19 2.21
CA ALA A 27 8.42 -11.18 0.76
C ALA A 27 8.97 -9.85 0.18
N MET A 28 8.58 -8.72 0.78
CA MET A 28 9.04 -7.39 0.37
C MET A 28 10.54 -7.18 0.62
N GLN A 29 11.07 -7.68 1.74
CA GLN A 29 12.51 -7.65 2.00
C GLN A 29 13.31 -8.45 0.98
N GLN A 30 12.85 -9.66 0.64
CA GLN A 30 13.50 -10.50 -0.38
C GLN A 30 13.44 -9.83 -1.77
N ARG A 31 12.31 -9.20 -2.11
CA ARG A 31 12.17 -8.44 -3.36
C ARG A 31 13.14 -7.26 -3.43
N ALA A 32 13.17 -6.40 -2.41
CA ALA A 32 14.09 -5.27 -2.37
C ALA A 32 15.57 -5.72 -2.38
N CYS A 33 15.87 -6.88 -1.79
CA CYS A 33 17.20 -7.48 -1.87
C CYS A 33 17.59 -7.77 -3.31
N ARG A 34 16.69 -8.42 -4.04
CA ARG A 34 16.88 -8.83 -5.42
C ARG A 34 17.02 -7.63 -6.35
N GLU A 35 16.21 -6.59 -6.18
CA GLU A 35 16.28 -5.36 -6.98
C GLU A 35 17.67 -4.69 -6.85
N ARG A 36 18.17 -4.55 -5.61
CA ARG A 36 19.53 -4.04 -5.38
C ARG A 36 20.62 -4.88 -6.06
N GLN A 37 20.47 -6.21 -6.06
CA GLN A 37 21.42 -7.10 -6.76
C GLN A 37 21.39 -6.88 -8.28
N HIS A 38 20.20 -6.71 -8.87
CA HIS A 38 20.07 -6.41 -10.30
C HIS A 38 20.65 -5.04 -10.67
N GLU A 39 20.38 -4.02 -9.85
CA GLU A 39 20.95 -2.68 -10.04
C GLU A 39 22.48 -2.70 -9.95
N GLN A 40 23.03 -3.39 -8.95
CA GLN A 40 24.47 -3.54 -8.80
C GLN A 40 25.10 -4.29 -9.99
N ALA A 41 24.46 -5.37 -10.46
CA ALA A 41 24.91 -6.08 -11.65
C ALA A 41 24.88 -5.19 -12.90
N ALA A 42 23.83 -4.37 -13.05
CA ALA A 42 23.73 -3.41 -14.15
C ALA A 42 24.78 -2.30 -14.05
N GLN A 43 25.11 -1.82 -12.85
CA GLN A 43 26.17 -0.81 -12.64
C GLN A 43 27.56 -1.36 -12.96
N ILE A 44 27.84 -2.62 -12.58
CA ILE A 44 29.09 -3.32 -12.94
C ILE A 44 29.16 -3.49 -14.46
N ALA A 45 28.07 -3.92 -15.10
CA ALA A 45 28.00 -4.07 -16.57
C ALA A 45 28.20 -2.73 -17.31
N ARG A 46 27.79 -1.61 -16.70
CA ARG A 46 28.00 -0.25 -17.23
C ARG A 46 29.39 0.33 -16.89
N GLY A 47 30.26 -0.41 -16.20
CA GLY A 47 31.60 0.04 -15.81
C GLY A 47 31.63 1.15 -14.77
N ALA A 48 30.52 1.40 -14.07
CA ALA A 48 30.37 2.55 -13.17
C ALA A 48 31.01 2.34 -11.78
N VAL A 49 31.29 1.09 -11.38
CA VAL A 49 31.89 0.76 -10.07
C VAL A 49 32.83 -0.45 -10.23
N SER A 50 34.07 -0.35 -9.74
CA SER A 50 34.98 -1.49 -9.60
C SER A 50 34.48 -2.45 -8.51
N ALA A 51 34.37 -3.74 -8.83
CA ALA A 51 33.86 -4.80 -7.94
C ALA A 51 34.56 -4.92 -6.56
N ALA A 52 35.70 -4.24 -6.37
CA ALA A 52 36.51 -4.27 -5.16
C ALA A 52 35.93 -3.51 -3.95
N GLY A 53 34.88 -2.71 -4.11
CA GLY A 53 34.31 -1.87 -3.04
C GLY A 53 33.11 -2.45 -2.28
N LEU A 54 32.58 -3.60 -2.67
CA LEU A 54 31.23 -4.02 -2.24
C LEU A 54 31.30 -5.24 -1.33
N SER A 55 31.63 -4.98 -0.06
CA SER A 55 31.37 -5.94 1.01
C SER A 55 29.87 -6.28 1.00
N GLY A 56 29.54 -7.50 0.60
CA GLY A 56 28.19 -8.03 0.65
C GLY A 56 27.65 -7.84 2.06
N ARG A 57 26.58 -7.03 2.19
CA ARG A 57 25.82 -6.93 3.44
C ARG A 57 25.31 -8.32 3.77
N ALA A 58 26.00 -9.01 4.68
CA ALA A 58 25.57 -10.26 5.26
C ALA A 58 24.17 -10.06 5.86
N GLY A 59 23.20 -10.86 5.40
CA GLY A 59 21.83 -10.87 5.95
C GLY A 59 20.71 -10.70 4.92
N CYS A 60 21.00 -10.43 3.66
CA CYS A 60 19.98 -10.23 2.63
C CYS A 60 19.80 -11.49 1.78
N VAL A 61 18.72 -12.24 2.01
CA VAL A 61 18.36 -13.41 1.19
C VAL A 61 17.49 -12.93 0.03
N ALA A 62 17.98 -13.04 -1.21
CA ALA A 62 17.18 -12.75 -2.40
C ALA A 62 16.43 -14.02 -2.82
N GLY A 63 15.12 -14.06 -2.54
CA GLY A 63 14.25 -15.13 -3.02
C GLY A 63 14.13 -15.14 -4.55
N THR A 64 13.69 -16.28 -5.10
CA THR A 64 13.28 -16.33 -6.51
C THR A 64 11.96 -15.58 -6.72
N PRO A 65 11.62 -15.10 -7.93
CA PRO A 65 10.36 -14.39 -8.17
C PRO A 65 9.15 -15.24 -7.79
N LEU A 66 9.19 -16.52 -8.15
CA LEU A 66 8.14 -17.49 -7.82
C LEU A 66 8.00 -17.71 -6.31
N GLN A 67 9.10 -17.71 -5.56
CA GLN A 67 9.05 -17.84 -4.10
C GLN A 67 8.44 -16.60 -3.45
N ILE A 68 8.86 -15.40 -3.88
CA ILE A 68 8.32 -14.12 -3.38
C ILE A 68 6.82 -14.04 -3.70
N GLU A 69 6.42 -14.42 -4.91
CA GLU A 69 5.02 -14.44 -5.32
C GLU A 69 4.20 -15.47 -4.52
N ALA A 70 4.72 -16.68 -4.33
CA ALA A 70 4.06 -17.70 -3.52
C ALA A 70 3.88 -17.23 -2.07
N MET A 71 4.87 -16.50 -1.54
CA MET A 71 4.75 -15.86 -0.23
C MET A 71 3.61 -14.84 -0.24
N LEU A 72 3.63 -13.86 -1.14
CA LEU A 72 2.57 -12.84 -1.23
C LEU A 72 1.17 -13.45 -1.36
N ARG A 73 0.99 -14.45 -2.23
CA ARG A 73 -0.30 -15.16 -2.37
C ARG A 73 -0.71 -15.88 -1.09
N THR A 74 0.24 -16.49 -0.39
CA THR A 74 -0.02 -17.15 0.90
C THR A 74 -0.41 -16.15 1.97
N ALA A 75 0.25 -14.98 2.03
CA ALA A 75 -0.11 -13.91 2.94
C ALA A 75 -1.54 -13.42 2.65
N ALA A 76 -1.84 -13.11 1.39
CA ALA A 76 -3.15 -12.64 0.97
C ALA A 76 -4.26 -13.66 1.28
N ALA A 77 -4.02 -14.95 1.02
CA ALA A 77 -4.94 -16.04 1.35
C ALA A 77 -5.17 -16.22 2.86
N ARG A 78 -4.23 -15.75 3.69
CA ARG A 78 -4.36 -15.71 5.16
C ARG A 78 -5.03 -14.43 5.68
N GLY A 79 -5.49 -13.55 4.78
CA GLY A 79 -6.14 -12.28 5.14
C GLY A 79 -5.16 -11.12 5.35
N ASP A 80 -3.90 -11.24 4.94
CA ASP A 80 -2.95 -10.13 4.97
C ASP A 80 -3.37 -9.08 3.93
N VAL A 81 -3.85 -7.94 4.43
CA VAL A 81 -4.41 -6.87 3.61
C VAL A 81 -3.35 -6.20 2.75
N ASP A 82 -2.13 -6.05 3.25
CA ASP A 82 -1.05 -5.41 2.48
C ASP A 82 -0.63 -6.31 1.32
N ALA A 83 -0.62 -7.63 1.53
CA ALA A 83 -0.41 -8.59 0.46
C ALA A 83 -1.55 -8.57 -0.58
N GLN A 84 -2.81 -8.48 -0.15
CA GLN A 84 -3.96 -8.38 -1.07
C GLN A 84 -3.86 -7.14 -1.95
N ARG A 85 -3.63 -5.97 -1.33
CA ARG A 85 -3.47 -4.68 -2.00
C ARG A 85 -2.32 -4.70 -3.00
N TYR A 86 -1.18 -5.23 -2.58
CA TYR A 86 -0.01 -5.36 -3.43
C TYR A 86 -0.29 -6.24 -4.67
N LEU A 87 -0.93 -7.40 -4.48
CA LEU A 87 -1.25 -8.30 -5.58
C LEU A 87 -2.28 -7.70 -6.55
N LEU A 88 -3.25 -6.93 -6.03
CA LEU A 88 -4.22 -6.22 -6.86
C LEU A 88 -3.55 -5.13 -7.72
N ALA A 89 -2.69 -4.31 -7.12
CA ALA A 89 -1.93 -3.30 -7.83
C ALA A 89 -1.04 -3.93 -8.92
N GLN A 90 -0.37 -5.05 -8.59
CA GLN A 90 0.44 -5.78 -9.56
C GLN A 90 -0.40 -6.31 -10.72
N ARG A 91 -1.54 -6.95 -10.43
CA ARG A 91 -2.43 -7.51 -11.46
C ARG A 91 -2.99 -6.41 -12.38
N ALA A 92 -3.39 -5.27 -11.82
CA ALA A 92 -3.84 -4.12 -12.61
C ALA A 92 -2.73 -3.62 -13.54
N ALA A 93 -1.52 -3.42 -13.01
CA ALA A 93 -0.37 -2.98 -13.80
C ALA A 93 -0.04 -3.96 -14.93
N ASP A 94 -0.01 -5.27 -14.65
CA ASP A 94 0.28 -6.31 -15.63
C ASP A 94 -0.79 -6.35 -16.75
N LEU A 95 -2.07 -6.13 -16.41
CA LEU A 95 -3.15 -6.02 -17.41
C LEU A 95 -2.96 -4.81 -18.33
N MET A 96 -2.72 -3.64 -17.74
CA MET A 96 -2.52 -2.40 -18.49
C MET A 96 -1.28 -2.47 -19.38
N GLN A 97 -0.17 -2.99 -18.86
CA GLN A 97 1.07 -3.17 -19.63
C GLN A 97 0.88 -4.13 -20.80
N ARG A 98 0.15 -5.24 -20.60
CA ARG A 98 -0.17 -6.17 -21.70
C ARG A 98 -1.00 -5.49 -22.78
N ALA A 99 -1.97 -4.67 -22.42
CA ALA A 99 -2.78 -3.94 -23.40
C ALA A 99 -1.94 -2.92 -24.20
N VAL A 100 -1.05 -2.18 -23.54
CA VAL A 100 -0.13 -1.26 -24.22
C VAL A 100 0.83 -2.02 -25.15
N ALA A 101 1.38 -3.15 -24.71
CA ALA A 101 2.31 -3.96 -25.50
C ALA A 101 1.64 -4.66 -26.70
N ALA A 102 0.35 -4.99 -26.59
CA ALA A 102 -0.42 -5.63 -27.66
C ALA A 102 -0.94 -4.63 -28.70
N ALA A 103 -0.97 -3.33 -28.38
CA ALA A 103 -1.51 -2.31 -29.27
C ALA A 103 -0.60 -2.10 -30.51
N PRO A 104 -1.17 -2.10 -31.73
CA PRO A 104 -0.44 -1.76 -32.93
C PRO A 104 0.14 -0.35 -32.87
N THR A 105 1.31 -0.15 -33.49
CA THR A 105 1.92 1.18 -33.61
C THR A 105 0.95 2.16 -34.29
N ARG A 106 0.79 3.36 -33.70
CA ARG A 106 -0.13 4.44 -34.09
C ARG A 106 -1.62 4.24 -33.78
N THR A 107 -1.99 3.22 -33.01
CA THR A 107 -3.36 3.10 -32.47
C THR A 107 -3.35 3.46 -30.99
N GLN A 108 -4.39 4.11 -30.49
CA GLN A 108 -4.54 4.26 -29.04
C GLN A 108 -4.77 2.88 -28.43
N PRO A 109 -3.98 2.49 -27.42
CA PRO A 109 -4.15 1.21 -26.74
C PRO A 109 -5.49 1.21 -26.00
N THR A 110 -6.25 0.14 -26.17
CA THR A 110 -7.49 -0.12 -25.43
C THR A 110 -7.46 -1.52 -24.83
N LEU A 111 -8.16 -1.70 -23.72
CA LEU A 111 -8.35 -3.02 -23.13
C LEU A 111 -9.25 -3.88 -24.02
N SER A 112 -8.98 -5.18 -24.04
CA SER A 112 -9.91 -6.15 -24.61
C SER A 112 -11.12 -6.35 -23.68
N PRO A 113 -12.28 -6.81 -24.18
CA PRO A 113 -13.45 -7.05 -23.33
C PRO A 113 -13.23 -8.06 -22.20
N ASP A 114 -12.27 -9.00 -22.35
CA ASP A 114 -11.88 -9.92 -21.28
C ASP A 114 -11.03 -9.19 -20.22
N ALA A 115 -10.08 -8.36 -20.65
CA ALA A 115 -9.25 -7.57 -19.76
C ALA A 115 -10.08 -6.52 -18.99
N GLU A 116 -11.10 -5.93 -19.62
CA GLU A 116 -12.03 -5.02 -18.93
C GLU A 116 -12.84 -5.72 -17.85
N ARG A 117 -13.30 -6.95 -18.10
CA ARG A 117 -13.97 -7.77 -17.07
C ARG A 117 -13.04 -8.07 -15.90
N GLU A 118 -11.77 -8.36 -16.17
CA GLU A 118 -10.78 -8.58 -15.12
C GLU A 118 -10.49 -7.29 -14.33
N VAL A 119 -10.40 -6.14 -15.02
CA VAL A 119 -10.26 -4.83 -14.36
C VAL A 119 -11.48 -4.51 -13.50
N ALA A 120 -12.71 -4.80 -13.94
CA ALA A 120 -13.90 -4.57 -13.13
C ALA A 120 -13.89 -5.35 -11.80
N VAL A 121 -13.37 -6.59 -11.81
CA VAL A 121 -13.16 -7.37 -10.58
C VAL A 121 -12.12 -6.70 -9.69
N ILE A 122 -10.99 -6.28 -10.25
CA ILE A 122 -9.93 -5.58 -9.49
C ILE A 122 -10.44 -4.27 -8.89
N VAL A 123 -11.20 -3.48 -9.65
CA VAL A 123 -11.83 -2.23 -9.19
C VAL A 123 -12.75 -2.51 -8.01
N SER A 124 -13.60 -3.54 -8.10
CA SER A 124 -14.51 -3.90 -6.99
C SER A 124 -13.74 -4.32 -5.73
N GLU A 125 -12.66 -5.10 -5.86
CA GLU A 125 -11.84 -5.51 -4.72
C GLU A 125 -11.07 -4.32 -4.11
N LEU A 126 -10.52 -3.44 -4.95
CA LEU A 126 -9.86 -2.21 -4.50
C LEU A 126 -10.85 -1.25 -3.81
N GLU A 127 -12.08 -1.16 -4.31
CA GLU A 127 -13.14 -0.36 -3.71
C GLU A 127 -13.54 -0.88 -2.33
N ALA A 128 -13.68 -2.20 -2.18
CA ALA A 128 -13.92 -2.80 -0.86
C ALA A 128 -12.81 -2.46 0.14
N LEU A 129 -11.54 -2.49 -0.30
CA LEU A 129 -10.39 -2.10 0.50
C LEU A 129 -10.36 -0.59 0.79
N ALA A 130 -10.72 0.23 -0.19
CA ALA A 130 -10.85 1.67 -0.06
C ALA A 130 -11.90 2.04 0.99
N LEU A 131 -13.09 1.42 0.95
CA LEU A 131 -14.16 1.58 1.93
C LEU A 131 -13.79 1.04 3.32
N ALA A 132 -12.93 0.03 3.40
CA ALA A 132 -12.33 -0.39 4.67
C ALA A 132 -11.32 0.63 5.23
N GLY A 133 -10.94 1.62 4.42
CA GLY A 133 -10.10 2.76 4.77
C GLY A 133 -8.62 2.59 4.40
N HIS A 134 -8.29 1.66 3.51
CA HIS A 134 -6.92 1.42 3.06
C HIS A 134 -6.49 2.44 1.98
N ARG A 135 -5.81 3.50 2.40
CA ARG A 135 -5.47 4.67 1.54
C ARG A 135 -4.69 4.33 0.26
N ASP A 136 -3.63 3.54 0.31
CA ASP A 136 -2.90 3.21 -0.94
C ASP A 136 -3.74 2.31 -1.90
N ALA A 137 -4.83 1.68 -1.42
CA ALA A 137 -5.79 1.03 -2.32
C ALA A 137 -6.63 2.07 -3.07
N ILE A 138 -6.94 3.21 -2.43
CA ILE A 138 -7.63 4.35 -3.06
C ILE A 138 -6.79 4.93 -4.20
N ASP A 139 -5.48 5.10 -4.00
CA ASP A 139 -4.60 5.62 -5.06
C ASP A 139 -4.52 4.67 -6.26
N THR A 140 -4.47 3.37 -6.00
CA THR A 140 -4.48 2.34 -7.05
C THR A 140 -5.84 2.32 -7.77
N LEU A 141 -6.94 2.36 -7.04
CA LEU A 141 -8.30 2.43 -7.57
C LEU A 141 -8.46 3.62 -8.52
N ALA A 142 -8.08 4.81 -8.07
CA ALA A 142 -8.17 6.04 -8.84
C ALA A 142 -7.35 5.98 -10.14
N GLN A 143 -6.13 5.43 -10.09
CA GLN A 143 -5.30 5.22 -11.29
C GLN A 143 -5.95 4.23 -12.27
N VAL A 144 -6.61 3.19 -11.75
CA VAL A 144 -7.23 2.17 -12.59
C VAL A 144 -8.43 2.74 -13.33
N VAL A 145 -9.35 3.39 -12.61
CA VAL A 145 -10.62 3.86 -13.16
C VAL A 145 -10.49 5.08 -14.08
N GLU A 146 -9.44 5.89 -13.92
CA GLU A 146 -9.18 7.01 -14.85
C GLU A 146 -8.41 6.60 -16.11
N SER A 147 -7.96 5.34 -16.17
CA SER A 147 -7.03 4.91 -17.21
C SER A 147 -7.64 5.09 -18.61
N PRO A 148 -6.97 5.79 -19.54
CA PRO A 148 -7.46 5.98 -20.89
C PRO A 148 -7.47 4.67 -21.71
N LEU A 149 -6.94 3.58 -21.16
CA LEU A 149 -7.03 2.24 -21.74
C LEU A 149 -8.45 1.66 -21.65
N LEU A 150 -9.26 2.12 -20.69
CA LEU A 150 -10.64 1.69 -20.52
C LEU A 150 -11.51 2.24 -21.64
N HIS A 151 -12.52 1.46 -22.04
CA HIS A 151 -13.53 1.95 -22.97
C HIS A 151 -14.35 3.11 -22.40
N ALA A 152 -14.58 3.10 -21.09
CA ALA A 152 -15.26 4.17 -20.37
C ALA A 152 -14.48 4.56 -19.10
N PRO A 153 -13.44 5.40 -19.23
CA PRO A 153 -12.73 5.93 -18.07
C PRO A 153 -13.65 6.82 -17.23
N ASP A 154 -13.49 6.79 -15.91
CA ASP A 154 -14.23 7.65 -14.97
C ASP A 154 -13.27 8.56 -14.17
N PRO A 155 -12.84 9.69 -14.75
CA PRO A 155 -11.93 10.62 -14.09
C PRO A 155 -12.60 11.38 -12.93
N VAL A 156 -13.94 11.49 -12.92
CA VAL A 156 -14.69 12.11 -11.82
C VAL A 156 -14.64 11.22 -10.59
N TYR A 157 -14.87 9.92 -10.77
CA TYR A 157 -14.78 8.92 -9.71
C TYR A 157 -13.37 8.81 -9.14
N ALA A 158 -12.35 8.81 -10.01
CA ALA A 158 -10.94 8.81 -9.59
C ALA A 158 -10.59 10.05 -8.73
N ALA A 159 -10.99 11.23 -9.18
CA ALA A 159 -10.74 12.47 -8.45
C ALA A 159 -11.46 12.51 -7.10
N ALA A 160 -12.71 12.02 -7.04
CA ALA A 160 -13.47 11.95 -5.79
C ALA A 160 -12.78 11.08 -4.74
N TRP A 161 -12.30 9.90 -5.14
CA TRP A 161 -11.53 9.00 -4.30
C TRP A 161 -10.23 9.65 -3.77
N ARG A 162 -9.45 10.31 -4.65
CA ARG A 162 -8.23 11.01 -4.23
C ARG A 162 -8.52 12.15 -3.25
N LEU A 163 -9.55 12.94 -3.52
CA LEU A 163 -9.96 14.01 -2.59
C LEU A 163 -10.33 13.43 -1.23
N ALA A 164 -11.15 12.38 -1.19
CA ALA A 164 -11.54 11.70 0.04
C ALA A 164 -10.31 11.18 0.82
N ALA A 165 -9.37 10.53 0.13
CA ALA A 165 -8.14 10.03 0.75
C ALA A 165 -7.24 11.13 1.33
N ARG A 166 -7.23 12.33 0.74
CA ARG A 166 -6.40 13.45 1.21
C ARG A 166 -6.97 14.13 2.46
N GLN A 167 -8.25 13.97 2.75
CA GLN A 167 -8.86 14.63 3.90
C GLN A 167 -8.38 14.04 5.24
N PRO A 168 -8.29 14.85 6.31
CA PRO A 168 -7.86 14.37 7.61
C PRO A 168 -8.94 13.48 8.24
N PRO A 169 -8.61 12.28 8.75
CA PRO A 169 -9.60 11.38 9.33
C PRO A 169 -10.15 11.90 10.66
N GLY A 170 -11.38 11.51 10.99
CA GLY A 170 -12.00 11.77 12.30
C GLY A 170 -12.83 13.04 12.43
N ARG A 171 -12.94 13.87 11.38
CA ARG A 171 -13.84 15.03 11.34
C ARG A 171 -14.70 14.96 10.08
N ALA A 172 -16.01 15.15 10.23
CA ALA A 172 -16.91 15.26 9.08
C ALA A 172 -16.48 16.43 8.19
N LEU A 173 -16.63 16.25 6.88
CA LEU A 173 -16.34 17.31 5.93
C LEU A 173 -17.54 18.23 5.80
N GLU A 174 -17.27 19.53 5.79
CA GLU A 174 -18.29 20.53 5.51
C GLU A 174 -18.46 20.65 4.00
N ALA A 175 -19.67 20.46 3.50
CA ALA A 175 -19.96 20.45 2.06
C ALA A 175 -19.60 21.76 1.34
N THR A 176 -19.40 22.87 2.05
CA THR A 176 -19.03 24.18 1.46
C THR A 176 -17.62 24.64 1.82
N ALA A 177 -16.91 23.91 2.69
CA ALA A 177 -15.53 24.24 3.01
C ALA A 177 -14.58 23.82 1.87
N PRO A 178 -13.46 24.53 1.69
CA PRO A 178 -12.42 24.10 0.77
C PRO A 178 -11.83 22.76 1.24
N LEU A 179 -11.67 21.83 0.30
CA LEU A 179 -11.07 20.52 0.57
C LEU A 179 -9.54 20.59 0.45
N GLN A 180 -8.85 19.70 1.14
CA GLN A 180 -7.38 19.64 1.01
C GLN A 180 -6.96 19.18 -0.38
N ALA A 181 -6.05 19.96 -0.99
CA ALA A 181 -5.52 19.77 -2.34
C ALA A 181 -6.58 19.69 -3.43
N GLU A 182 -7.69 20.39 -3.24
CA GLU A 182 -8.80 20.48 -4.19
C GLU A 182 -8.32 20.91 -5.58
N ASP A 183 -7.60 22.02 -5.66
CA ASP A 183 -7.10 22.55 -6.93
C ASP A 183 -6.17 21.55 -7.64
N GLU A 184 -5.24 20.91 -6.93
CA GLU A 184 -4.29 19.96 -7.53
C GLU A 184 -5.00 18.74 -8.13
N VAL A 185 -6.02 18.21 -7.45
CA VAL A 185 -6.72 17.01 -7.89
C VAL A 185 -7.74 17.32 -8.98
N LEU A 186 -8.31 18.52 -8.99
CA LEU A 186 -9.42 18.91 -9.87
C LEU A 186 -8.98 19.70 -11.11
N ASP A 187 -7.74 20.17 -11.20
CA ASP A 187 -7.23 21.01 -12.30
C ASP A 187 -7.48 20.43 -13.69
N ALA A 188 -7.36 19.11 -13.84
CA ALA A 188 -7.54 18.43 -15.12
C ALA A 188 -9.02 18.25 -15.55
N LEU A 189 -9.98 18.58 -14.68
CA LEU A 189 -11.42 18.36 -14.91
C LEU A 189 -12.14 19.65 -15.33
N ALA A 190 -13.21 19.50 -16.11
CA ALA A 190 -14.09 20.63 -16.42
C ALA A 190 -14.86 21.09 -15.17
N GLN A 191 -15.24 22.36 -15.08
CA GLN A 191 -15.88 22.94 -13.89
C GLN A 191 -17.10 22.16 -13.38
N GLN A 192 -17.94 21.61 -14.28
CA GLN A 192 -19.06 20.77 -13.89
C GLN A 192 -18.60 19.44 -13.25
N GLN A 193 -17.57 18.81 -13.81
CA GLN A 193 -16.98 17.58 -13.30
C GLN A 193 -16.28 17.80 -11.96
N GLN A 194 -15.64 18.97 -11.76
CA GLN A 194 -15.04 19.36 -10.49
C GLN A 194 -16.08 19.37 -9.36
N GLN A 195 -17.23 20.01 -9.58
CA GLN A 195 -18.31 20.05 -8.59
C GLN A 195 -18.90 18.66 -8.31
N GLN A 196 -18.99 17.81 -9.34
CA GLN A 196 -19.45 16.43 -9.19
C GLN A 196 -18.45 15.59 -8.36
N ALA A 197 -17.16 15.64 -8.69
CA ALA A 197 -16.11 14.95 -7.96
C ALA A 197 -16.06 15.40 -6.50
N ARG A 198 -16.20 16.71 -6.25
CA ARG A 198 -16.23 17.29 -4.91
C ARG A 198 -17.40 16.79 -4.08
N THR A 199 -18.61 16.76 -4.67
CA THR A 199 -19.81 16.26 -3.98
C THR A 199 -19.64 14.79 -3.61
N LEU A 200 -19.18 13.98 -4.56
CA LEU A 200 -18.91 12.56 -4.34
C LEU A 200 -17.78 12.31 -3.32
N ALA A 201 -16.74 13.15 -3.31
CA ALA A 201 -15.63 13.02 -2.37
C ALA A 201 -16.09 13.14 -0.90
N VAL A 202 -17.07 14.01 -0.63
CA VAL A 202 -17.64 14.18 0.71
C VAL A 202 -18.37 12.91 1.15
N GLU A 203 -19.17 12.32 0.25
CA GLU A 203 -19.88 11.06 0.49
C GLU A 203 -18.89 9.92 0.73
N LEU A 204 -17.92 9.73 -0.18
CA LEU A 204 -16.90 8.68 -0.07
C LEU A 204 -16.07 8.82 1.21
N PHE A 205 -15.74 10.04 1.62
CA PHE A 205 -14.98 10.25 2.86
C PHE A 205 -15.74 9.78 4.10
N ASP A 206 -17.04 10.05 4.15
CA ASP A 206 -17.88 9.63 5.27
C ASP A 206 -17.96 8.10 5.38
N ASP A 207 -17.99 7.41 4.24
CA ASP A 207 -18.02 5.94 4.14
C ASP A 207 -16.66 5.29 4.42
N CYS A 208 -15.56 5.81 3.86
CA CYS A 208 -14.24 5.17 3.96
C CYS A 208 -13.42 5.60 5.17
N CYS A 209 -13.44 6.89 5.49
CA CYS A 209 -12.27 7.55 6.05
C CYS A 209 -12.55 8.32 7.33
N ARG A 210 -13.81 8.71 7.56
CA ARG A 210 -14.26 9.39 8.78
C ARG A 210 -13.91 8.61 10.05
N HIS A 211 -14.09 7.30 10.04
CA HIS A 211 -13.93 6.45 11.23
C HIS A 211 -12.50 5.91 11.46
N LEU A 212 -11.57 6.18 10.54
CA LEU A 212 -10.21 5.62 10.61
C LEU A 212 -9.46 6.02 11.88
N ARG A 213 -9.66 7.24 12.37
CA ARG A 213 -9.02 7.73 13.60
C ARG A 213 -9.55 7.02 14.85
N GLN A 214 -10.85 6.70 14.88
CA GLN A 214 -11.47 5.98 16.00
C GLN A 214 -10.99 4.53 16.04
N ARG A 215 -11.02 3.82 14.90
CA ARG A 215 -10.55 2.43 14.80
C ARG A 215 -9.09 2.26 15.24
N ARG A 216 -8.22 3.21 14.89
CA ARG A 216 -6.81 3.19 15.33
C ARG A 216 -6.68 3.34 16.85
N ASN A 217 -7.37 4.32 17.43
CA ASN A 217 -7.36 4.55 18.87
C ASN A 217 -7.89 3.33 19.66
N ASP A 218 -8.95 2.68 19.18
CA ASP A 218 -9.53 1.49 19.81
C ASP A 218 -8.58 0.28 19.74
N SER A 219 -7.89 0.12 18.60
CA SER A 219 -6.88 -0.93 18.41
C SER A 219 -5.66 -0.72 19.32
N ASP A 220 -5.18 0.51 19.43
CA ASP A 220 -4.07 0.87 20.32
C ASP A 220 -4.46 0.69 21.81
N ALA A 221 -5.69 1.02 22.18
CA ALA A 221 -6.21 0.80 23.53
C ALA A 221 -6.32 -0.70 23.87
N ALA A 222 -6.82 -1.53 22.95
CA ALA A 222 -6.92 -2.98 23.13
C ALA A 222 -5.53 -3.66 23.23
N ALA A 223 -4.55 -3.19 22.44
CA ALA A 223 -3.17 -3.67 22.49
C ALA A 223 -2.52 -3.34 23.85
N ASN A 224 -2.72 -2.11 24.34
CA ASN A 224 -2.19 -1.68 25.63
C ASN A 224 -2.83 -2.45 26.81
N GLN A 225 -4.13 -2.74 26.74
CA GLN A 225 -4.81 -3.54 27.77
C GLN A 225 -4.32 -5.00 27.79
N SER A 226 -4.10 -5.59 26.62
CA SER A 226 -3.55 -6.96 26.49
C SER A 226 -2.12 -7.06 27.01
N ALA A 227 -1.29 -6.03 26.76
CA ALA A 227 0.06 -5.93 27.30
C ALA A 227 0.06 -5.80 28.84
N TYR A 228 -0.88 -5.02 29.38
CA TYR A 228 -1.03 -4.85 30.82
C TYR A 228 -1.45 -6.15 31.52
N LEU A 229 -2.44 -6.88 30.98
CA LEU A 229 -2.90 -8.16 31.54
C LEU A 229 -1.81 -9.24 31.51
N SER A 230 -1.04 -9.30 30.42
CA SER A 230 0.10 -10.23 30.30
C SER A 230 1.21 -9.94 31.33
N SER A 231 1.38 -8.66 31.72
CA SER A 231 2.34 -8.25 32.74
C SER A 231 1.92 -8.61 34.18
N GLN A 232 0.61 -8.78 34.43
CA GLN A 232 0.09 -9.18 35.74
C GLN A 232 0.10 -10.69 35.97
N GLN A 233 -0.02 -11.50 34.91
CA GLN A 233 0.05 -12.98 35.01
C GLN A 233 1.47 -13.53 35.16
N GLY A 234 2.50 -12.69 35.01
CA GLY A 234 3.91 -13.06 35.14
C GLY A 234 4.58 -12.71 36.48
N ARG A 235 3.81 -12.35 37.51
CA ARG A 235 4.29 -12.13 38.90
C ARG A 235 3.75 -13.21 39.81
#